data_AF-A0AAD4QAS4-F1
#
_entry.id   AF-A0AAD4QAS4-F1
#
_cell.length_a   1.000
_cell.length_b   1.000
_cell.length_c   1.000
_cell.angle_alpha   90.00
_cell.angle_beta   90.00
_cell.angle_gamma   90.00
#
_symmetry.space_group_name_H-M   'P 1'
#
loop_
_entity.id
_entity.type
_entity.pdbx_description
1 polymer ?
#
loop_
_entity_poly.entity_id
_entity_poly.type
_entity_poly.pdbx_seq_one_letter_code
_entity_poly.pdbx_strand_id
1 'polypeptide(L)'
;MATAEVLRLTHSVEDKVEGVNKGVQGVDGKVEGVDKRVRRVDHKVRTIDDRLRHDLRNWLSPPDPSINYNTACGTHHEGTAAWLTRGDAFKGWRADGCLLWVHGKPGSGKSIL
;
A
#
# COMPACT_ATOMS: atom_id res chain seq x y z
N MET A 1 -44.55 -25.00 -57.69
CA MET A 1 -44.66 -23.75 -56.91
C MET A 1 -43.84 -23.78 -55.63
N ALA A 2 -43.92 -24.84 -54.80
CA ALA A 2 -43.17 -24.95 -53.53
C ALA A 2 -41.63 -24.75 -53.65
N THR A 3 -40.99 -25.24 -54.71
CA THR A 3 -39.53 -25.15 -54.89
C THR A 3 -39.02 -23.72 -55.09
N ALA A 4 -39.75 -22.87 -55.81
CA ALA A 4 -39.36 -21.47 -56.02
C ALA A 4 -39.50 -20.63 -54.74
N GLU A 5 -40.47 -20.99 -53.89
CA GLU A 5 -40.70 -20.33 -52.61
C GLU A 5 -39.61 -20.68 -51.60
N VAL A 6 -39.21 -21.96 -51.56
CA VAL A 6 -38.05 -22.42 -50.78
C VAL A 6 -36.77 -21.69 -51.18
N LEU A 7 -36.48 -21.55 -52.48
CA LEU A 7 -35.28 -20.83 -52.97
C LEU A 7 -35.27 -19.33 -52.61
N ARG A 8 -36.44 -18.69 -52.56
CA ARG A 8 -36.55 -17.29 -52.12
C ARG A 8 -36.27 -17.14 -50.63
N LEU A 9 -36.81 -18.07 -49.83
CA LEU A 9 -36.58 -18.08 -48.39
C LEU A 9 -35.10 -18.36 -48.07
N THR A 10 -34.44 -19.26 -48.80
CA THR A 10 -33.01 -19.56 -48.57
C THR A 10 -32.13 -18.34 -48.83
N HIS A 11 -32.31 -17.64 -49.94
CA HIS A 11 -31.54 -16.41 -50.23
C HIS A 11 -31.80 -15.32 -49.19
N SER A 12 -33.06 -15.13 -48.79
CA SER A 12 -33.40 -14.14 -47.75
C SER A 12 -32.76 -14.46 -46.39
N VAL A 13 -32.63 -15.75 -46.05
CA VAL A 13 -31.92 -16.19 -44.84
C VAL A 13 -30.42 -15.94 -44.98
N GLU A 14 -29.81 -16.23 -46.13
CA GLU A 14 -28.39 -15.95 -46.39
C GLU A 14 -28.05 -14.46 -46.24
N ASP A 15 -28.86 -13.57 -46.82
CA ASP A 15 -28.67 -12.11 -46.69
C ASP A 15 -28.70 -11.65 -45.23
N LYS A 16 -29.65 -12.18 -44.44
CA LYS A 16 -29.75 -11.88 -43.01
C LYS A 16 -28.54 -12.42 -42.24
N VAL A 17 -28.08 -13.62 -42.56
CA VAL A 17 -26.90 -14.23 -41.94
C VAL A 17 -25.65 -13.41 -42.23
N GLU A 18 -25.47 -12.91 -43.46
CA GLU A 18 -24.36 -12.03 -43.81
C GLU A 18 -24.41 -10.71 -43.03
N GLY A 19 -25.60 -10.11 -42.91
CA GLY A 19 -25.82 -8.91 -42.11
C GLY A 19 -25.46 -9.12 -40.64
N VAL A 20 -25.87 -10.25 -40.05
CA VAL A 20 -25.50 -10.62 -38.67
C VAL A 20 -23.99 -10.79 -38.53
N ASN A 21 -23.32 -11.45 -39.48
CA ASN A 21 -21.87 -11.65 -39.44
C ASN A 21 -21.10 -10.32 -39.43
N LYS A 22 -21.50 -9.36 -40.28
CA LYS A 22 -20.92 -8.00 -40.28
C LYS A 22 -21.14 -7.29 -38.93
N GLY A 23 -22.33 -7.45 -38.35
CA GLY A 23 -22.63 -6.94 -37.02
C GLY A 23 -21.75 -7.54 -35.92
N VAL A 24 -21.57 -8.86 -35.94
CA VAL A 24 -20.72 -9.60 -34.98
C VAL A 24 -19.27 -9.15 -35.09
N GLN A 25 -18.71 -9.02 -36.29
CA GLN A 25 -17.35 -8.49 -36.49
C GLN A 25 -17.20 -7.05 -35.96
N GLY A 26 -18.22 -6.22 -36.14
CA GLY A 26 -18.23 -4.86 -35.58
C GLY A 26 -18.27 -4.85 -34.05
N VAL A 27 -18.98 -5.79 -33.42
CA VAL A 27 -18.98 -5.96 -31.96
C VAL A 27 -17.63 -6.46 -31.47
N ASP A 28 -17.02 -7.43 -32.16
CA ASP A 28 -15.71 -7.98 -31.80
C ASP A 28 -14.63 -6.90 -31.74
N GLY A 29 -14.53 -6.06 -32.78
CA GLY A 29 -13.60 -4.92 -32.78
C GLY A 29 -13.86 -3.91 -31.65
N LYS A 30 -15.13 -3.69 -31.27
CA LYS A 30 -15.47 -2.85 -30.11
C LYS A 30 -15.06 -3.51 -28.79
N VAL A 31 -15.27 -4.82 -28.66
CA VAL A 31 -14.88 -5.62 -27.48
C VAL A 31 -13.37 -5.56 -27.31
N GLU A 32 -12.57 -5.79 -28.36
CA GLU A 32 -11.12 -5.62 -28.30
C GLU A 32 -10.70 -4.21 -27.83
N GLY A 33 -11.42 -3.19 -28.31
CA GLY A 33 -11.19 -1.80 -27.90
C GLY A 33 -11.47 -1.58 -26.41
N VAL A 34 -12.57 -2.15 -25.89
CA VAL A 34 -12.89 -2.14 -24.45
C VAL A 34 -11.80 -2.85 -23.66
N ASP A 35 -11.37 -4.01 -24.13
CA ASP A 35 -10.36 -4.86 -23.53
C ASP A 35 -9.02 -4.12 -23.34
N LYS A 36 -8.61 -3.34 -24.35
CA LYS A 36 -7.43 -2.48 -24.27
C LYS A 36 -7.60 -1.37 -23.23
N ARG A 37 -8.78 -0.75 -23.14
CA ARG A 37 -9.06 0.30 -22.14
C ARG A 37 -9.10 -0.25 -20.72
N VAL A 38 -9.72 -1.41 -20.50
CA VAL A 38 -9.79 -2.08 -19.19
C VAL A 38 -8.38 -2.39 -18.69
N ARG A 39 -7.50 -2.97 -19.53
CA ARG A 39 -6.09 -3.19 -19.17
C ARG A 39 -5.36 -1.90 -18.76
N ARG A 40 -5.63 -0.77 -19.42
CA ARG A 40 -5.05 0.53 -19.05
C ARG A 40 -5.57 1.04 -17.71
N VAL A 41 -6.85 0.84 -17.41
CA VAL A 41 -7.45 1.19 -16.11
C VAL A 41 -6.84 0.32 -15.01
N ASP A 42 -6.75 -1.00 -15.22
CA ASP A 42 -6.12 -1.91 -14.25
C ASP A 42 -4.68 -1.52 -13.92
N HIS A 43 -3.89 -1.13 -14.93
CA HIS A 43 -2.54 -0.65 -14.71
C HIS A 43 -2.52 0.63 -13.85
N LYS A 44 -3.37 1.62 -14.17
CA LYS A 44 -3.48 2.85 -13.37
C LYS A 44 -3.92 2.59 -11.94
N VAL A 45 -4.87 1.68 -11.72
CA VAL A 45 -5.36 1.31 -10.39
C VAL A 45 -4.22 0.71 -9.57
N ARG A 46 -3.43 -0.20 -10.13
CA ARG A 46 -2.24 -0.75 -9.46
C ARG A 46 -1.23 0.34 -9.08
N THR A 47 -0.90 1.23 -10.02
CA THR A 47 0.02 2.35 -9.73
C THR A 47 -0.48 3.26 -8.62
N ILE A 48 -1.79 3.52 -8.56
CA ILE A 48 -2.39 4.32 -7.49
C ILE A 48 -2.29 3.58 -6.14
N ASP A 49 -2.58 2.27 -6.12
CA ASP A 49 -2.47 1.46 -4.90
C ASP A 49 -1.03 1.44 -4.36
N ASP A 50 -0.04 1.24 -5.23
CA ASP A 50 1.38 1.25 -4.85
C ASP A 50 1.81 2.60 -4.28
N ARG A 51 1.38 3.70 -4.92
CA ARG A 51 1.67 5.06 -4.44
C ARG A 51 1.03 5.32 -3.08
N LEU A 52 -0.25 4.96 -2.92
CA LEU A 52 -0.96 5.15 -1.65
C LEU A 52 -0.29 4.36 -0.52
N ARG A 53 0.13 3.12 -0.78
CA ARG A 53 0.89 2.31 0.18
C ARG A 53 2.22 2.97 0.55
N HIS A 54 2.93 3.53 -0.43
CA HIS A 54 4.18 4.24 -0.17
C HIS A 54 3.96 5.49 0.69
N ASP A 55 2.98 6.31 0.33
CA ASP A 55 2.65 7.54 1.06
C ASP A 55 2.20 7.24 2.50
N LEU A 56 1.39 6.19 2.69
CA LEU A 56 0.98 5.72 4.03
C LEU A 56 2.17 5.20 4.85
N ARG A 57 3.08 4.43 4.24
CA ARG A 57 4.29 3.97 4.93
C ARG A 57 5.14 5.14 5.38
N ASN A 58 5.35 6.14 4.53
CA ASN A 58 6.11 7.33 4.86
C ASN A 58 5.42 8.16 5.96
N TRP A 59 4.10 8.26 5.93
CA TRP A 59 3.33 8.98 6.95
C TRP A 59 3.40 8.30 8.32
N LEU A 60 3.39 6.96 8.34
CA LEU A 60 3.51 6.16 9.56
C LEU A 60 4.97 5.92 9.99
N SER A 61 5.96 6.35 9.19
CA SER A 61 7.36 6.15 9.51
C SER A 61 7.70 6.85 10.83
N PRO A 62 8.42 6.18 11.73
CA PRO A 62 8.90 6.83 12.94
C PRO A 62 9.86 7.98 12.57
N PRO A 63 9.95 9.02 13.40
CA PRO A 63 11.00 10.02 13.27
C PRO A 63 12.38 9.35 13.39
N ASP A 64 13.40 9.94 12.76
CA ASP A 64 14.77 9.42 12.85
C ASP A 64 15.23 9.41 14.32
N PRO A 65 15.48 8.23 14.91
CA PRO A 65 15.88 8.12 16.31
C PRO A 65 17.24 8.78 16.57
N SER A 66 18.08 8.91 15.56
CA SER A 66 19.41 9.53 15.64
C SER A 66 19.32 11.00 16.04
N ILE A 67 18.26 11.71 15.62
CA ILE A 67 18.05 13.11 16.00
C ILE A 67 17.86 13.23 17.52
N ASN A 68 16.97 12.39 18.08
CA ASN A 68 16.73 12.38 19.51
C ASN A 68 17.97 11.93 20.28
N TYR A 69 18.64 10.88 19.80
CA TYR A 69 19.89 10.38 20.39
C TYR A 69 20.99 11.45 20.42
N ASN A 70 21.26 12.09 19.28
CA ASN A 70 22.31 13.11 19.17
C ASN A 70 21.97 14.35 20.02
N THR A 71 20.69 14.74 20.10
CA THR A 71 20.24 15.83 20.97
C THR A 71 20.42 15.46 22.45
N ALA A 72 20.07 14.23 22.83
CA ALA A 72 20.30 13.73 24.17
C ALA A 72 21.79 13.71 24.52
N CYS A 73 22.64 13.17 23.65
CA CYS A 73 24.09 13.19 23.83
C CYS A 73 24.66 14.61 23.92
N GLY A 74 24.19 15.55 23.11
CA GLY A 74 24.67 16.95 23.13
C GLY A 74 24.27 17.72 24.39
N THR A 75 23.16 17.34 25.03
CA THR A 75 22.68 17.95 26.28
C THR A 75 23.10 17.15 27.52
N HIS A 76 23.80 16.02 27.33
CA HIS A 76 24.28 15.18 28.41
C HIS A 76 25.44 15.88 29.14
N HIS A 77 25.22 16.19 30.41
CA HIS A 77 26.26 16.69 31.30
C HIS A 77 26.88 15.54 32.09
N GLU A 78 28.18 15.65 32.40
CA GLU A 78 28.86 14.68 33.25
C GLU A 78 28.11 14.53 34.60
N GLY A 79 27.81 13.29 34.98
CA GLY A 79 27.01 12.98 36.17
C GLY A 79 25.49 12.88 35.94
N THR A 80 24.98 13.20 34.73
CA THR A 80 23.62 12.83 34.32
C THR A 80 23.45 11.32 34.43
N ALA A 81 22.24 10.86 34.75
CA ALA A 81 21.93 9.44 35.00
C ALA A 81 22.64 8.77 36.19
N ALA A 82 23.61 9.41 36.85
CA ALA A 82 24.40 8.77 37.91
C ALA A 82 23.56 8.30 39.11
N TRP A 83 22.47 9.00 39.41
CA TRP A 83 21.51 8.62 40.44
C TRP A 83 20.80 7.28 40.14
N LEU A 84 20.65 6.94 38.86
CA LEU A 84 20.06 5.68 38.40
C LEU A 84 21.14 4.61 38.21
N THR A 85 22.18 4.90 37.43
CA THR A 85 23.19 3.91 37.01
C THR A 85 24.04 3.39 38.17
N ARG A 86 24.21 4.18 39.23
CA ARG A 86 24.91 3.76 40.45
C ARG A 86 23.98 3.13 41.49
N GLY A 87 22.66 3.25 41.32
CA GLY A 87 21.66 2.76 42.25
C GLY A 87 21.44 1.25 42.17
N ASP A 88 21.03 0.65 43.29
CA ASP A 88 20.88 -0.80 43.39
C ASP A 88 19.72 -1.34 42.56
N ALA A 89 18.68 -0.53 42.33
CA ALA A 89 17.57 -0.87 41.44
C ALA A 89 18.05 -1.15 40.01
N PHE A 90 18.96 -0.33 39.46
CA PHE A 90 19.51 -0.54 38.12
C PHE A 90 20.44 -1.76 38.07
N LYS A 91 21.25 -1.98 39.11
CA LYS A 91 22.14 -3.14 39.20
C LYS A 91 21.35 -4.45 39.28
N GLY A 92 20.32 -4.51 40.13
CA GLY A 92 19.43 -5.66 40.25
C GLY A 92 18.69 -5.94 38.95
N TRP A 93 18.12 -4.89 38.33
CA TRP A 93 17.50 -5.01 37.02
C TRP A 93 18.44 -5.57 35.94
N ARG A 94 19.68 -5.08 35.88
CA ARG A 94 20.67 -5.53 34.89
C ARG A 94 21.05 -7.01 35.05
N ALA A 95 20.92 -7.56 36.26
CA ALA A 95 21.19 -8.96 36.54
C ALA A 95 19.98 -9.86 36.23
N ASP A 96 18.76 -9.43 36.58
CA ASP A 96 17.56 -10.28 36.56
C ASP A 96 16.69 -10.09 35.29
N GLY A 97 16.85 -8.99 34.55
CA GLY A 97 16.25 -8.79 33.22
C GLY A 97 14.73 -8.49 33.18
N CYS A 98 14.10 -8.19 34.31
CA CYS A 98 12.67 -7.84 34.42
C CYS A 98 12.37 -6.36 34.06
N LEU A 99 11.16 -5.86 34.27
CA LEU A 99 10.78 -4.47 33.94
C LEU A 99 11.33 -3.47 34.98
N LEU A 100 12.09 -2.45 34.55
CA LEU A 100 12.52 -1.33 35.40
C LEU A 100 11.72 -0.06 35.09
N TRP A 101 10.94 0.41 36.06
CA TRP A 101 10.19 1.66 35.95
C TRP A 101 11.00 2.83 36.50
N VAL A 102 11.38 3.78 35.64
CA VAL A 102 12.12 4.99 36.04
C VAL A 102 11.19 6.21 36.05
N HIS A 103 10.89 6.75 37.23
CA HIS A 103 10.06 7.94 37.41
C HIS A 103 10.80 9.04 38.16
N GLY A 104 10.39 10.30 37.95
CA GLY A 104 11.04 11.45 38.57
C GLY A 104 10.39 12.77 38.15
N LYS A 105 10.73 13.86 38.83
CA LYS A 105 10.20 15.20 38.53
C LYS A 105 10.50 15.64 37.08
N PRO A 106 9.71 16.54 36.48
CA PRO A 106 10.08 17.16 35.20
C PRO A 106 11.50 17.72 35.25
N GLY A 107 12.27 17.58 34.16
CA GLY A 107 13.67 18.02 34.12
C GLY A 107 14.68 17.12 34.84
N SER A 108 14.27 15.98 35.45
CA SER A 108 15.20 15.06 36.14
C SER A 108 16.13 14.23 35.22
N GLY A 109 16.24 14.60 33.94
CA GLY A 109 17.12 13.94 32.97
C GLY A 109 16.69 12.55 32.47
N LYS A 110 15.44 12.11 32.70
CA LYS A 110 14.97 10.76 32.31
C LYS A 110 15.09 10.45 30.81
N SER A 111 14.86 11.45 29.96
CA SER A 111 14.96 11.31 28.50
C SER A 111 16.40 11.33 27.97
N ILE A 112 17.36 11.69 28.85
CA ILE A 112 18.79 11.83 28.56
C ILE A 112 19.60 10.71 29.25
N LEU A 113 18.91 9.75 29.88
CA LEU A 113 19.48 8.55 30.50
C LEU A 113 20.18 7.66 29.46
#